data_AF-A0A6C2D8L7-F1
#
_entry.id   AF-A0A6C2D8L7-F1
#
_cell.length_a   1.000
_cell.length_b   1.000
_cell.length_c   1.000
_cell.angle_alpha   90.00
_cell.angle_beta   90.00
_cell.angle_gamma   90.00
#
_symmetry.space_group_name_H-M   'P 1'
#
loop_
_entity.id
_entity.type
_entity.pdbx_description
1 polymer ?
#
loop_
_entity_poly.entity_id
_entity_poly.type
_entity_poly.pdbx_seq_one_letter_code
_entity_poly.pdbx_strand_id
1 'polypeptide(L)'
;MELKGRNATWLELAVAPLWRFGQTRIRIHRLSGGREHCLGIRVDERWLCANDGRLTVFGCRASAVRFLELLRIDQVDDGEASDLLAKCGCDDVQCLRMGARGLRSCDGGVKARGHDGEQQNVILSRPSRAGFRTDLLR
;
A
#
# COMPACT_ATOMS: atom_id res chain seq x y z
N MET A 1 12.17 -16.72 2.94
CA MET A 1 12.30 -15.86 4.15
C MET A 1 12.03 -16.69 5.40
N GLU A 2 12.74 -16.48 6.52
CA GLU A 2 12.53 -17.28 7.75
C GLU A 2 11.90 -16.41 8.84
N LEU A 3 10.58 -16.58 9.05
CA LEU A 3 9.85 -15.92 10.12
C LEU A 3 10.02 -16.74 11.40
N LYS A 4 10.92 -16.33 12.30
CA LYS A 4 11.15 -17.02 13.57
C LYS A 4 9.98 -16.80 14.52
N GLY A 5 9.07 -17.77 14.64
CA GLY A 5 8.00 -17.78 15.66
C GLY A 5 6.61 -18.12 15.12
N ARG A 6 5.60 -18.08 15.99
CA ARG A 6 4.19 -18.10 15.57
C ARG A 6 3.88 -16.76 14.91
N ASN A 7 3.39 -16.76 13.69
CA ASN A 7 2.94 -15.55 13.00
C ASN A 7 1.58 -15.08 13.53
N ALA A 8 1.22 -13.83 13.28
CA ALA A 8 -0.15 -13.35 13.41
C ALA A 8 -0.81 -13.45 12.03
N THR A 9 -2.08 -13.85 11.96
CA THR A 9 -2.82 -13.90 10.69
C THR A 9 -3.82 -12.77 10.56
N TRP A 10 -4.26 -12.46 9.33
CA TRP A 10 -5.34 -11.51 9.10
C TRP A 10 -6.61 -11.91 9.83
N LEU A 11 -6.94 -13.22 9.81
CA LEU A 11 -8.12 -13.71 10.49
C LEU A 11 -8.01 -13.51 11.99
N GLU A 12 -6.88 -13.86 12.62
CA GLU A 12 -6.63 -13.58 14.03
C GLU A 12 -6.80 -12.09 14.36
N LEU A 13 -6.22 -11.22 13.54
CA LEU A 13 -6.30 -9.77 13.75
C LEU A 13 -7.73 -9.23 13.59
N ALA A 14 -8.50 -9.77 12.65
CA ALA A 14 -9.87 -9.35 12.37
C ALA A 14 -10.89 -9.88 13.40
N VAL A 15 -10.71 -11.11 13.89
CA VAL A 15 -11.70 -11.78 14.74
C VAL A 15 -11.40 -11.66 16.24
N ALA A 16 -10.15 -11.41 16.63
CA ALA A 16 -9.79 -11.29 18.04
C ALA A 16 -9.89 -9.82 18.50
N PRO A 17 -10.89 -9.45 19.33
CA PRO A 17 -11.05 -8.07 19.79
C PRO A 17 -10.02 -7.67 20.86
N LEU A 18 -8.95 -8.44 21.08
CA LEU A 18 -7.94 -8.17 22.12
C LEU A 18 -7.29 -6.79 21.94
N TRP A 19 -7.14 -6.33 20.70
CA TRP A 19 -6.68 -4.97 20.39
C TRP A 19 -7.69 -3.89 20.82
N ARG A 20 -9.00 -4.19 20.87
CA ARG A 20 -10.04 -3.24 21.37
C ARG A 20 -9.92 -2.98 22.86
N PHE A 21 -9.32 -3.90 23.59
CA PHE A 21 -9.08 -3.80 25.02
C PHE A 21 -7.67 -3.27 25.34
N GLY A 22 -6.90 -2.82 24.33
CA GLY A 22 -5.54 -2.31 24.49
C GLY A 22 -4.52 -3.38 24.89
N GLN A 23 -4.87 -4.66 24.76
CA GLN A 23 -4.01 -5.79 25.16
C GLN A 23 -3.07 -6.26 24.04
N THR A 24 -3.16 -5.65 22.86
CA THR A 24 -2.37 -6.02 21.69
C THR A 24 -1.71 -4.78 21.11
N ARG A 25 -0.40 -4.84 20.94
CA ARG A 25 0.38 -3.72 20.41
C ARG A 25 0.57 -3.89 18.90
N ILE A 26 0.13 -2.91 18.13
CA ILE A 26 0.22 -2.97 16.66
C ILE A 26 1.23 -1.92 16.21
N ARG A 27 2.28 -2.38 15.54
CA ARG A 27 3.39 -1.53 15.06
C ARG A 27 3.58 -1.66 13.56
N ILE A 28 3.78 -0.54 12.88
CA ILE A 28 4.20 -0.50 11.47
C ILE A 28 5.72 -0.37 11.42
N HIS A 29 6.38 -1.33 10.79
CA HIS A 29 7.85 -1.36 10.67
C HIS A 29 8.28 -1.16 9.22
N ARG A 30 9.35 -0.40 9.00
CA ARG A 30 10.02 -0.35 7.70
C ARG A 30 10.82 -1.64 7.50
N LEU A 31 10.68 -2.27 6.35
CA LEU A 31 11.38 -3.50 5.99
C LEU A 31 12.54 -3.21 5.05
N SER A 32 13.61 -3.97 5.22
CA SER A 32 14.76 -3.97 4.33
C SER A 32 14.45 -4.74 3.04
N GLY A 33 15.05 -4.36 1.91
CA GLY A 33 15.11 -5.24 0.73
C GLY A 33 14.04 -5.09 -0.37
N GLY A 34 13.53 -3.88 -0.65
CA GLY A 34 12.72 -3.59 -1.85
C GLY A 34 13.19 -2.31 -2.55
N ARG A 35 12.75 -2.07 -3.80
CA ARG A 35 12.97 -0.77 -4.51
C ARG A 35 12.22 0.39 -3.85
N GLU A 36 11.12 0.07 -3.18
CA GLU A 36 10.31 0.97 -2.37
C GLU A 36 10.40 0.40 -0.94
N HIS A 37 10.67 1.23 0.06
CA HIS A 37 10.74 0.83 1.47
C HIS A 37 9.41 0.24 1.94
N CYS A 38 9.21 -1.06 1.70
CA CYS A 38 7.98 -1.76 2.04
C CYS A 38 7.82 -1.78 3.56
N LEU A 39 6.57 -1.77 4.00
CA LEU A 39 6.23 -1.77 5.41
C LEU A 39 5.63 -3.11 5.79
N GLY A 40 5.98 -3.61 6.97
CA GLY A 40 5.34 -4.76 7.59
C GLY A 40 4.58 -4.32 8.82
N ILE A 41 3.64 -5.14 9.26
CA ILE A 41 2.93 -4.94 10.52
C ILE A 41 3.39 -6.03 11.50
N ARG A 42 3.76 -5.62 12.72
CA ARG A 42 3.89 -6.53 13.85
C ARG A 42 2.70 -6.37 14.78
N VAL A 43 2.17 -7.51 15.20
CA VAL A 43 1.13 -7.64 16.22
C VAL A 43 1.81 -8.27 17.43
N ASP A 44 1.99 -7.48 18.48
CA ASP A 44 2.94 -7.69 19.56
C ASP A 44 4.35 -7.91 19.00
N GLU A 45 4.85 -9.15 19.05
CA GLU A 45 6.16 -9.53 18.53
C GLU A 45 6.06 -10.45 17.29
N ARG A 46 4.86 -10.60 16.72
CA ARG A 46 4.60 -11.51 15.59
C ARG A 46 4.38 -10.75 14.30
N TRP A 47 4.96 -11.23 13.21
CA TRP A 47 4.72 -10.65 11.89
C TRP A 47 3.33 -10.99 11.38
N LEU A 48 2.66 -10.00 10.80
CA LEU A 48 1.38 -10.20 10.15
C LEU A 48 1.56 -10.92 8.83
N CYS A 49 0.92 -12.07 8.71
CA CYS A 49 0.88 -12.89 7.52
C CYS A 49 -0.56 -12.98 7.00
N ALA A 50 -0.66 -13.22 5.69
CA ALA A 50 -1.89 -13.66 5.07
C ALA A 50 -2.28 -15.04 5.60
N ASN A 51 -3.53 -15.44 5.38
CA ASN A 51 -4.03 -16.73 5.87
C ASN A 51 -3.33 -17.95 5.23
N ASP A 52 -2.64 -17.75 4.10
CA ASP A 52 -1.81 -18.77 3.43
C ASP A 52 -0.36 -18.80 3.92
N GLY A 53 -0.02 -17.98 4.93
CA GLY A 53 1.30 -17.93 5.55
C GLY A 53 2.29 -16.94 4.91
N ARG A 54 1.93 -16.27 3.81
CA ARG A 54 2.79 -15.25 3.18
C ARG A 54 2.88 -14.00 4.05
N LEU A 55 4.07 -13.40 4.13
CA LEU A 55 4.24 -12.15 4.86
C LEU A 55 3.41 -11.05 4.19
N THR A 56 2.59 -10.33 4.96
CA THR A 56 1.87 -9.17 4.43
C THR A 56 2.73 -7.93 4.51
N VAL A 57 2.95 -7.30 3.35
CA VAL A 57 3.69 -6.04 3.27
C VAL A 57 2.91 -4.99 2.51
N PHE A 58 3.27 -3.73 2.75
CA PHE A 58 2.58 -2.57 2.21
C PHE A 58 3.56 -1.68 1.47
N GLY A 59 3.19 -1.22 0.27
CA GLY A 59 4.07 -0.36 -0.51
C GLY A 59 4.26 1.05 0.07
N CYS A 60 3.39 1.49 0.99
CA CYS A 60 3.51 2.77 1.68
C CYS A 60 2.68 2.79 2.97
N ARG A 61 2.91 3.79 3.84
CA ARG A 61 2.20 3.92 5.13
C ARG A 61 0.69 4.06 4.95
N ALA A 62 0.25 4.81 3.95
CA ALA A 62 -1.18 4.96 3.64
C ALA A 62 -1.86 3.60 3.35
N SER A 63 -1.15 2.67 2.71
CA SER A 63 -1.69 1.33 2.44
C SER A 63 -1.81 0.50 3.72
N ALA A 64 -0.82 0.58 4.60
CA ALA A 64 -0.83 -0.13 5.89
C ALA A 64 -1.94 0.42 6.82
N VAL A 65 -2.05 1.74 6.94
CA VAL A 65 -3.09 2.39 7.72
C VAL A 65 -4.47 2.04 7.18
N ARG A 66 -4.67 2.11 5.85
CA ARG A 66 -5.95 1.75 5.25
C ARG A 66 -6.37 0.31 5.55
N PHE A 67 -5.42 -0.61 5.63
CA PHE A 67 -5.70 -2.00 5.99
C PHE A 67 -6.21 -2.11 7.45
N LEU A 68 -5.56 -1.41 8.38
CA LEU A 68 -5.93 -1.38 9.78
C LEU A 68 -7.29 -0.68 10.00
N GLU A 69 -7.59 0.37 9.25
CA GLU A 69 -8.90 1.04 9.24
C GLU A 69 -10.04 0.08 8.83
N LEU A 70 -9.82 -0.80 7.85
CA LEU A 70 -10.81 -1.80 7.45
C LEU A 70 -11.12 -2.79 8.60
N LEU A 71 -10.16 -3.00 9.49
CA LEU A 71 -10.31 -3.80 10.71
C LEU A 71 -10.77 -2.97 11.92
N ARG A 72 -10.98 -1.65 11.74
CA ARG A 72 -11.34 -0.68 12.79
C ARG A 72 -10.30 -0.59 13.90
N ILE A 73 -9.03 -0.70 13.54
CA ILE A 73 -7.89 -0.59 14.45
C ILE A 73 -7.32 0.83 14.34
N ASP A 74 -7.53 1.63 15.37
CA ASP A 74 -7.13 3.05 15.38
C ASP A 74 -5.80 3.28 16.13
N GLN A 75 -5.45 2.39 17.06
CA GLN A 75 -4.23 2.49 17.87
C GLN A 75 -3.08 1.76 17.18
N VAL A 76 -2.21 2.53 16.53
CA VAL A 76 -1.09 2.02 15.76
C VAL A 76 0.15 2.85 16.03
N ASP A 77 1.22 2.18 16.44
CA ASP A 77 2.52 2.79 16.65
C ASP A 77 3.38 2.65 15.39
N ASP A 78 4.34 3.56 15.22
CA ASP A 78 5.47 3.34 14.31
C ASP A 78 6.56 2.56 15.05
N GLY A 79 7.09 1.51 14.42
CA GLY A 79 8.16 0.67 14.93
C GLY A 79 9.48 0.92 14.22
N GLU A 80 10.57 0.46 14.85
CA GLU A 80 11.92 0.57 14.28
C GLU A 80 12.06 -0.14 12.94
N ALA A 81 13.03 0.30 12.14
CA ALA A 81 13.38 -0.42 10.92
C ALA A 81 13.79 -1.87 11.24
N SER A 82 13.37 -2.80 10.40
CA SER A 82 13.67 -4.22 10.56
C SER A 82 14.48 -4.73 9.37
N ASP A 83 15.53 -5.51 9.66
CA ASP A 83 16.37 -6.18 8.67
C ASP A 83 15.66 -7.30 7.90
N LEU A 84 14.39 -7.52 8.24
CA LEU A 84 13.52 -8.48 7.59
C LEU A 84 13.39 -8.16 6.09
N LEU A 85 13.97 -9.03 5.25
CA LEU A 85 14.01 -8.85 3.81
C LEU A 85 12.66 -9.14 3.15
N ALA A 86 12.00 -8.10 2.64
CA ALA A 86 10.74 -8.24 1.92
C ALA A 86 10.80 -7.62 0.52
N LYS A 87 10.83 -8.48 -0.49
CA LYS A 87 10.80 -8.11 -1.91
C LYS A 87 9.37 -8.25 -2.43
N CYS A 88 8.75 -7.18 -2.91
CA CYS A 88 7.46 -7.30 -3.61
C CYS A 88 7.64 -8.15 -4.87
N GLY A 89 6.69 -9.06 -5.10
CA GLY A 89 6.73 -10.00 -6.23
C GLY A 89 7.40 -11.34 -5.94
N CYS A 90 7.87 -11.58 -4.71
CA CYS A 90 8.29 -12.91 -4.27
C CYS A 90 7.09 -13.73 -3.77
N ASP A 91 7.14 -15.05 -3.96
CA ASP A 91 6.06 -15.97 -3.59
C ASP A 91 5.80 -16.03 -2.07
N ASP A 92 6.77 -15.66 -1.25
CA ASP A 92 6.67 -15.61 0.21
C ASP A 92 6.05 -14.31 0.76
N VAL A 93 5.69 -13.37 -0.11
CA VAL A 93 5.22 -12.03 0.26
C VAL A 93 3.92 -11.66 -0.46
N GLN A 94 2.90 -11.29 0.31
CA GLN A 94 1.71 -10.61 -0.19
C GLN A 94 1.86 -9.10 -0.04
N CYS A 95 2.26 -8.44 -1.12
CA CYS A 95 2.45 -6.98 -1.15
C CYS A 95 1.14 -6.27 -1.53
N LEU A 96 0.68 -5.34 -0.69
CA LEU A 96 -0.55 -4.55 -0.87
C LEU A 96 -0.21 -3.07 -1.11
N ARG A 97 -0.99 -2.41 -1.98
CA ARG A 97 -0.85 -0.98 -2.29
C ARG A 97 -2.21 -0.32 -2.42
N MET A 98 -2.24 1.00 -2.22
CA MET A 98 -3.38 1.82 -2.58
C MET A 98 -3.60 1.81 -4.10
N GLY A 99 -4.82 1.50 -4.51
CA GLY A 99 -5.34 1.70 -5.85
C GLY A 99 -6.57 2.60 -5.86
N ALA A 100 -7.14 2.84 -7.04
CA ALA A 100 -8.27 3.76 -7.23
C ALA A 100 -9.54 3.38 -6.43
N ARG A 101 -9.69 2.10 -6.06
CA ARG A 101 -10.86 1.57 -5.31
C ARG A 101 -10.49 1.04 -3.92
N GLY A 102 -9.33 1.41 -3.39
CA GLY A 102 -8.82 0.90 -2.10
C GLY A 102 -7.61 -0.02 -2.28
N LEU A 103 -7.41 -0.94 -1.33
CA LEU A 103 -6.24 -1.82 -1.32
C LEU A 103 -6.30 -2.85 -2.45
N ARG A 104 -5.17 -3.04 -3.11
CA ARG A 104 -4.96 -4.05 -4.15
C ARG A 104 -3.63 -4.76 -3.96
N SER A 105 -3.53 -5.99 -4.45
CA SER A 105 -2.26 -6.67 -4.59
C SER A 105 -1.34 -5.90 -5.53
N CYS A 106 -0.06 -5.85 -5.17
CA CYS A 106 1.00 -5.35 -6.02
C CYS A 106 1.34 -6.44 -7.03
N ASP A 107 1.28 -6.11 -8.32
CA ASP A 107 1.56 -7.07 -9.40
C ASP A 107 3.06 -7.40 -9.54
N GLY A 108 3.92 -7.03 -8.57
CA GLY A 108 5.38 -7.15 -8.63
C GLY A 108 6.04 -6.32 -9.75
N GLY A 109 5.22 -5.70 -10.60
CA GLY A 109 5.64 -4.99 -11.79
C GLY A 109 6.45 -3.75 -11.44
N VAL A 110 7.66 -3.69 -11.99
CA VAL A 110 8.48 -2.49 -12.09
C VAL A 110 7.70 -1.43 -12.87
N LYS A 111 6.88 -0.65 -12.18
CA LYS A 111 6.43 0.65 -12.68
C LYS A 111 6.57 1.66 -11.55
N ALA A 112 7.75 2.27 -11.53
CA ALA A 112 7.87 3.65 -11.07
C ALA A 112 6.87 4.48 -11.89
N ARG A 113 5.79 4.89 -11.26
CA ARG A 113 5.22 6.21 -11.52
C ARG A 113 5.66 7.00 -10.29
N GLY A 114 6.76 7.73 -10.38
CA GLY A 114 6.79 8.94 -11.19
C GLY A 114 5.98 9.96 -10.41
N HIS A 115 6.68 10.75 -9.63
CA HIS A 115 6.19 11.93 -8.93
C HIS A 115 5.42 12.78 -9.95
N ASP A 116 4.10 12.77 -9.92
CA ASP A 116 3.28 13.67 -10.74
C ASP A 116 2.06 14.11 -9.94
N GLY A 117 2.35 15.03 -9.03
CA GLY A 117 1.39 15.77 -8.25
C GLY A 117 1.60 17.27 -8.46
N GLU A 118 1.75 17.69 -9.71
CA GLU A 118 1.56 19.08 -10.10
C GLU A 118 0.46 19.16 -11.15
N GLN A 119 -0.80 19.11 -10.69
CA GLN A 119 -1.94 19.53 -11.51
C GLN A 119 -1.92 21.06 -11.63
N GLN A 120 -1.07 21.58 -12.51
CA GLN A 120 -1.37 22.88 -13.13
C GLN A 120 -2.49 22.64 -14.15
N ASN A 121 -3.71 23.02 -13.75
CA ASN A 121 -4.85 23.17 -14.64
C ASN A 121 -4.53 24.24 -15.69
N VAL A 122 -3.85 23.88 -16.78
CA VAL A 122 -3.79 24.73 -17.97
C VAL A 122 -5.14 24.58 -18.67
N ILE A 123 -6.04 25.52 -18.38
CA ILE A 123 -7.22 25.77 -19.20
C ILE A 123 -6.70 26.19 -20.57
N LEU A 124 -6.59 25.23 -21.49
CA LEU A 124 -6.35 25.52 -22.90
C LEU A 124 -7.61 26.20 -23.45
N SER A 125 -7.57 27.53 -23.50
CA SER A 125 -8.54 28.34 -24.24
C SER A 125 -8.68 27.79 -25.66
N ARG A 126 -9.91 27.42 -26.01
CA ARG A 126 -10.31 26.94 -27.35
C ARG A 126 -9.72 27.84 -28.45
N PRO A 127 -9.10 27.30 -29.51
CA PRO A 127 -8.92 28.05 -30.73
C PRO A 127 -10.30 28.26 -31.38
N SER A 128 -10.72 29.53 -31.45
CA SER A 128 -11.82 29.96 -32.32
C SER A 128 -11.44 29.67 -33.77
N ARG A 129 -12.12 28.69 -34.38
CA ARG A 129 -12.12 28.48 -35.83
C ARG A 129 -13.51 28.86 -36.34
N ALA A 130 -13.68 30.12 -36.71
CA ALA A 130 -14.76 30.53 -37.60
C ALA A 130 -14.40 30.03 -39.00
N GLY A 131 -15.15 29.04 -39.48
CA GLY A 131 -15.19 28.67 -40.90
C GLY A 131 -16.20 29.53 -41.65
N PHE A 132 -16.22 29.30 -42.97
CA PHE A 132 -17.05 29.88 -44.05
C PHE A 132 -16.41 31.06 -44.80
N ARG A 133 -16.29 31.06 -46.14
CA ARG A 133 -16.50 30.02 -47.18
C ARG A 133 -16.03 30.59 -48.54
N THR A 134 -15.42 29.72 -49.35
CA THR A 134 -15.53 29.56 -50.83
C THR A 134 -15.21 30.69 -51.83
N ASP A 135 -14.14 30.44 -52.59
CA ASP A 135 -14.03 30.35 -54.07
C ASP A 135 -14.49 31.48 -55.01
N LEU A 136 -13.49 32.21 -55.52
CA LEU A 136 -13.07 32.40 -56.92
C LEU A 136 -14.09 32.63 -58.08
N LEU A 137 -13.76 33.70 -58.85
CA LEU A 137 -13.93 33.93 -60.30
C LEU A 137 -15.31 34.36 -60.83
N ARG A 138 -15.49 35.67 -61.07
CA ARG A 138 -15.31 36.31 -62.39
C ARG A 138 -15.39 37.84 -62.28
#